data_AF-A0A7V7XN43-F1
#
_entry.id   AF-A0A7V7XN43-F1
#
_cell.length_a   1.000
_cell.length_b   1.000
_cell.length_c   1.000
_cell.angle_alpha   90.00
_cell.angle_beta   90.00
_cell.angle_gamma   90.00
#
_symmetry.space_group_name_H-M   'P 1'
#
loop_
_entity.id
_entity.type
_entity.pdbx_description
1 polymer ?
#
loop_
_entity_poly.entity_id
_entity_poly.type
_entity_poly.pdbx_seq_one_letter_code
_entity_poly.pdbx_strand_id
1 'polypeptide(L)'
;MAFTRRRLLSAALAACAAPLFAQQAPGLLPASKGRRVVVVGGGWGGLAAARHLRALAPELEVVLLERNPSFFSLPLSNQWLAGLVDGKLLAHDCRAAALTFGYTFLQAEVTAIDRERRRVHTATGTLDYDWLVLAVGIRHDWAAWFGDDRRTIDEARTRFACAWTPGGELVALKARLDNFRRGDLVMTVPSPPFRCQLAPYERALVIAHLFKTRAVPARLTLLDPNPPPQRFAEVFEAHYRDQIAVLPHARIRSVDPFAKTIATEFDDIRFDDALLMPPQQAGELAWQAGLIGHDKDGKPGGWAAQDPLRLHAAGDTRVFLVGDLIGPASPLFGHYPKSGHLAARLGRIAAREIAARARGSLPDATLPESSCFVMSALAPPESLRVDTRYRLRGDGLIVQATKQHADPNPRGEDADWAKGMFRELFG
;
A
#
# COMPACT_ATOMS: atom_id res chain seq x y z
N MET A 1 28.19 -27.70 -72.57
CA MET A 1 28.37 -26.84 -71.38
C MET A 1 27.03 -26.81 -70.65
N ALA A 2 26.75 -27.79 -69.78
CA ALA A 2 26.98 -27.74 -68.34
C ALA A 2 26.20 -26.59 -67.65
N PHE A 3 24.90 -26.79 -67.43
CA PHE A 3 24.12 -25.97 -66.49
C PHE A 3 24.31 -26.51 -65.08
N THR A 4 25.03 -25.73 -64.27
CA THR A 4 25.41 -26.06 -62.89
C THR A 4 24.26 -25.90 -61.89
N ARG A 5 24.11 -26.92 -61.05
CA ARG A 5 23.38 -26.98 -59.77
C ARG A 5 23.61 -25.72 -58.91
N ARG A 6 22.69 -24.75 -58.91
CA ARG A 6 22.53 -23.73 -57.84
C ARG A 6 21.32 -22.83 -58.12
N ARG A 7 20.09 -23.37 -58.07
CA ARG A 7 18.84 -22.59 -57.93
C ARG A 7 17.58 -23.43 -57.69
N LEU A 8 17.73 -24.53 -56.96
CA LEU A 8 16.61 -25.34 -56.47
C LEU A 8 16.88 -25.65 -54.99
N LEU A 9 16.59 -24.68 -54.11
CA LEU A 9 16.44 -24.84 -52.66
C LEU A 9 15.85 -23.54 -52.07
N SER A 10 14.82 -22.98 -52.72
CA SER A 10 14.11 -21.76 -52.29
C SER A 10 12.62 -22.00 -52.05
N ALA A 11 12.23 -23.22 -51.66
CA ALA A 11 10.83 -23.55 -51.39
C ALA A 11 10.73 -24.82 -50.55
N ALA A 12 11.01 -24.72 -49.25
CA ALA A 12 10.49 -25.59 -48.18
C ALA A 12 11.19 -25.23 -46.88
N LEU A 13 10.53 -24.41 -46.05
CA LEU A 13 10.55 -24.42 -44.58
C LEU A 13 9.78 -23.20 -44.07
N ALA A 14 8.54 -23.03 -44.55
CA ALA A 14 7.50 -22.37 -43.76
C ALA A 14 6.84 -23.46 -42.90
N ALA A 15 7.60 -24.03 -41.96
CA ALA A 15 7.03 -24.83 -40.90
C ALA A 15 6.68 -23.86 -39.78
N CYS A 16 5.39 -23.72 -39.53
CA CYS A 16 4.80 -22.95 -38.45
C CYS A 16 5.56 -23.20 -37.14
N ALA A 17 6.34 -22.22 -36.69
CA ALA A 17 6.68 -22.11 -35.28
C ALA A 17 5.43 -21.64 -34.55
N ALA A 18 4.46 -22.55 -34.38
CA ALA A 18 3.47 -22.39 -33.34
C ALA A 18 4.26 -22.31 -32.01
N PRO A 19 4.00 -21.32 -31.16
CA PRO A 19 4.72 -21.23 -29.89
C PRO A 19 4.39 -22.49 -29.08
N LEU A 20 5.39 -23.34 -28.92
CA LEU A 20 5.39 -24.56 -28.13
C LEU A 20 5.38 -24.25 -26.62
N PHE A 21 4.60 -23.26 -26.16
CA PHE A 21 4.36 -22.98 -24.74
C PHE A 21 2.99 -22.30 -24.54
N ALA A 22 1.93 -22.91 -25.06
CA ALA A 22 0.59 -22.73 -24.51
C ALA A 22 0.21 -24.00 -23.72
N GLN A 23 1.11 -24.48 -22.85
CA GLN A 23 0.65 -25.34 -21.76
C GLN A 23 -0.27 -24.47 -20.91
N GLN A 24 -1.56 -24.74 -20.96
CA GLN A 24 -2.54 -24.12 -20.08
C GLN A 24 -2.08 -24.41 -18.66
N ALA A 25 -1.58 -23.38 -17.97
CA ALA A 25 -1.26 -23.49 -16.56
C ALA A 25 -2.50 -24.07 -15.84
N PRO A 26 -2.32 -25.05 -14.95
CA PRO A 26 -3.45 -25.71 -14.30
C PRO A 26 -4.30 -24.70 -13.52
N GLY A 27 -5.60 -24.95 -13.43
CA GLY A 27 -6.49 -24.15 -12.58
C GLY A 27 -6.13 -24.35 -11.10
N LEU A 28 -6.02 -23.27 -10.33
CA LEU A 28 -5.74 -23.32 -8.89
C LEU A 28 -6.89 -23.94 -8.07
N LEU A 29 -8.10 -23.85 -8.61
CA LEU A 29 -9.32 -24.45 -8.07
C LEU A 29 -10.06 -25.13 -9.21
N PRO A 30 -10.93 -26.12 -8.91
CA PRO A 30 -11.88 -26.63 -9.89
C PRO A 30 -12.68 -25.50 -10.54
N ALA A 31 -13.22 -25.78 -11.72
CA ALA A 31 -14.17 -24.87 -12.37
C ALA A 31 -15.30 -24.53 -11.39
N SER A 32 -15.57 -23.24 -11.24
CA SER A 32 -16.62 -22.76 -10.36
C SER A 32 -17.98 -23.29 -10.82
N LYS A 33 -18.85 -23.67 -9.87
CA LYS A 33 -20.27 -23.98 -10.14
C LYS A 33 -21.15 -22.72 -10.21
N GLY A 34 -20.60 -21.56 -9.85
CA GLY A 34 -21.28 -20.26 -9.88
C GLY A 34 -20.38 -19.16 -10.44
N ARG A 35 -20.77 -17.90 -10.26
CA ARG A 35 -19.89 -16.78 -10.62
C ARG A 35 -18.83 -16.56 -9.55
N ARG A 36 -17.61 -16.25 -9.98
CA ARG A 36 -16.44 -16.14 -9.10
C ARG A 36 -15.97 -14.69 -8.97
N VAL A 37 -15.73 -14.27 -7.73
CA VAL A 37 -15.03 -13.03 -7.41
C VAL A 37 -13.65 -13.39 -6.88
N VAL A 38 -12.61 -12.91 -7.56
CA VAL A 38 -11.23 -13.05 -7.11
C VAL A 38 -10.81 -11.75 -6.45
N VAL A 39 -10.29 -11.84 -5.23
CA VAL A 39 -9.73 -10.72 -4.46
C VAL A 39 -8.22 -10.90 -4.38
N VAL A 40 -7.45 -9.93 -4.86
CA VAL A 40 -5.98 -9.97 -4.85
C VAL A 40 -5.44 -8.96 -3.84
N GLY A 41 -4.78 -9.48 -2.80
CA GLY A 41 -4.21 -8.73 -1.68
C GLY A 41 -5.04 -8.88 -0.40
N GLY A 42 -4.47 -9.48 0.63
CA GLY A 42 -5.04 -9.73 1.95
C GLY A 42 -4.82 -8.60 2.96
N GLY A 43 -4.79 -7.35 2.49
CA GLY A 43 -4.72 -6.16 3.35
C GLY A 43 -6.11 -5.69 3.80
N TRP A 44 -6.15 -4.50 4.43
CA TRP A 44 -7.39 -3.86 4.91
C TRP A 44 -8.54 -3.87 3.90
N GLY A 45 -8.26 -3.52 2.64
CA GLY A 45 -9.26 -3.45 1.59
C GLY A 45 -9.74 -4.80 1.08
N GLY A 46 -8.83 -5.75 0.85
CA GLY A 46 -9.18 -7.07 0.32
C GLY A 46 -9.88 -7.95 1.34
N LEU A 47 -9.44 -7.94 2.60
CA LEU A 47 -10.14 -8.65 3.69
C LEU A 47 -11.56 -8.09 3.88
N ALA A 48 -11.71 -6.77 3.87
CA ALA A 48 -13.02 -6.13 3.94
C ALA A 48 -13.90 -6.54 2.75
N ALA A 49 -13.37 -6.51 1.53
CA ALA A 49 -14.10 -6.91 0.33
C ALA A 49 -14.56 -8.38 0.41
N ALA A 50 -13.66 -9.31 0.74
CA ALA A 50 -13.95 -10.73 0.79
C ALA A 50 -15.04 -11.06 1.82
N ARG A 51 -14.91 -10.54 3.06
CA ARG A 51 -15.95 -10.72 4.10
C ARG A 51 -17.30 -10.17 3.64
N HIS A 52 -17.34 -8.93 3.14
CA HIS A 52 -18.61 -8.29 2.82
C HIS A 52 -19.26 -8.90 1.57
N LEU A 53 -18.47 -9.41 0.61
CA LEU A 53 -19.00 -10.16 -0.52
C LEU A 53 -19.72 -11.43 -0.06
N ARG A 54 -19.14 -12.19 0.88
CA ARG A 54 -19.80 -13.37 1.44
C ARG A 54 -21.09 -13.04 2.17
N ALA A 55 -21.15 -11.90 2.86
CA ALA A 55 -22.35 -11.45 3.56
C ALA A 55 -23.45 -10.95 2.60
N LEU A 56 -23.08 -10.23 1.52
CA LEU A 56 -24.02 -9.55 0.62
C LEU A 56 -24.45 -10.38 -0.60
N ALA A 57 -23.66 -11.37 -0.96
CA ALA A 57 -23.85 -12.23 -2.12
C ALA A 57 -23.35 -13.66 -1.83
N PRO A 58 -24.01 -14.40 -0.92
CA PRO A 58 -23.62 -15.75 -0.52
C PRO A 58 -23.61 -16.76 -1.69
N GLU A 59 -24.27 -16.44 -2.81
CA GLU A 59 -24.28 -17.21 -4.06
C GLU A 59 -22.97 -17.11 -4.87
N LEU A 60 -22.12 -16.11 -4.62
CA LEU A 60 -20.86 -15.93 -5.32
C LEU A 60 -19.74 -16.75 -4.67
N GLU A 61 -18.92 -17.40 -5.50
CA GLU A 61 -17.67 -17.97 -5.00
C GLU A 61 -16.65 -16.85 -4.80
N VAL A 62 -16.20 -16.65 -3.56
CA VAL A 62 -15.22 -15.61 -3.21
C VAL A 62 -13.89 -16.26 -2.89
N VAL A 63 -12.85 -15.89 -3.63
CA VAL A 63 -11.49 -16.40 -3.45
C VAL A 63 -10.53 -15.24 -3.21
N LEU A 64 -9.87 -15.22 -2.05
CA LEU A 64 -8.84 -14.24 -1.70
C LEU A 64 -7.45 -14.86 -1.88
N LEU A 65 -6.61 -14.20 -2.68
CA LEU A 65 -5.22 -14.53 -2.94
C LEU A 65 -4.30 -13.54 -2.22
N GLU A 66 -3.40 -14.05 -1.38
CA GLU A 66 -2.41 -13.24 -0.66
C GLU A 66 -1.13 -14.06 -0.45
N ARG A 67 0.04 -13.41 -0.59
CA ARG A 67 1.34 -14.07 -0.42
C ARG A 67 1.62 -14.42 1.05
N ASN A 68 1.20 -13.55 1.97
CA ASN A 68 1.45 -13.66 3.40
C ASN A 68 0.31 -14.44 4.11
N PRO A 69 0.61 -15.45 4.93
CA PRO A 69 -0.43 -16.19 5.65
C PRO A 69 -1.05 -15.34 6.77
N SER A 70 -0.34 -14.33 7.26
CA SER A 70 -0.77 -13.44 8.33
C SER A 70 -0.82 -11.99 7.86
N PHE A 71 -1.90 -11.32 8.22
CA PHE A 71 -2.04 -9.88 8.16
C PHE A 71 -1.27 -9.24 9.32
N PHE A 72 -0.53 -8.16 9.03
CA PHE A 72 0.08 -7.32 10.06
C PHE A 72 -0.38 -5.86 9.90
N SER A 73 -0.94 -5.30 10.97
CA SER A 73 -1.40 -3.92 11.01
C SER A 73 -0.25 -2.92 11.06
N LEU A 74 -0.11 -2.09 10.02
CA LEU A 74 0.74 -0.90 10.07
C LEU A 74 0.18 0.21 10.99
N PRO A 75 -1.15 0.44 11.09
CA PRO A 75 -1.69 1.22 12.20
C PRO A 75 -1.24 0.65 13.56
N LEU A 76 -0.85 1.53 14.49
CA LEU A 76 -0.22 1.22 15.78
C LEU A 76 1.19 0.58 15.70
N SER A 77 1.74 0.34 14.51
CA SER A 77 3.09 -0.24 14.38
C SER A 77 4.20 0.65 14.96
N ASN A 78 4.07 1.97 14.87
CA ASN A 78 5.01 2.91 15.48
C ASN A 78 5.04 2.76 17.01
N GLN A 79 3.89 2.58 17.65
CA GLN A 79 3.81 2.30 19.08
C GLN A 79 4.40 0.93 19.44
N TRP A 80 4.23 -0.07 18.57
CA TRP A 80 4.90 -1.38 18.71
C TRP A 80 6.43 -1.28 18.58
N LEU A 81 6.94 -0.44 17.67
CA LEU A 81 8.39 -0.12 17.60
C LEU A 81 8.88 0.45 18.94
N ALA A 82 8.10 1.34 19.56
CA ALA A 82 8.39 1.90 20.88
C ALA A 82 8.21 0.91 22.06
N GLY A 83 7.59 -0.25 21.84
CA GLY A 83 7.24 -1.21 22.89
C GLY A 83 6.00 -0.84 23.71
N LEU A 84 5.18 0.10 23.22
CA LEU A 84 3.96 0.57 23.89
C LEU A 84 2.72 -0.28 23.53
N VAL A 85 2.80 -1.04 22.44
CA VAL A 85 1.75 -1.96 21.97
C VAL A 85 2.35 -3.35 21.78
N ASP A 86 1.63 -4.40 22.19
CA ASP A 86 2.00 -5.80 21.94
C ASP A 86 1.77 -6.16 20.46
N GLY A 87 2.76 -6.79 19.83
CA GLY A 87 2.66 -7.25 18.44
C GLY A 87 1.55 -8.27 18.21
N LYS A 88 1.12 -9.00 19.25
CA LYS A 88 -0.04 -9.90 19.20
C LYS A 88 -1.34 -9.18 18.86
N LEU A 89 -1.46 -7.88 19.17
CA LEU A 89 -2.61 -7.08 18.78
C LEU A 89 -2.64 -6.80 17.28
N LEU A 90 -1.49 -6.81 16.60
CA LEU A 90 -1.36 -6.35 15.22
C LEU A 90 -1.35 -7.48 14.19
N ALA A 91 -1.09 -8.71 14.62
CA ALA A 91 -0.96 -9.88 13.76
C ALA A 91 -2.22 -10.76 13.81
N HIS A 92 -2.75 -11.08 12.63
CA HIS A 92 -3.95 -11.91 12.49
C HIS A 92 -3.77 -12.96 11.39
N ASP A 93 -4.33 -14.16 11.57
CA ASP A 93 -4.29 -15.22 10.58
C ASP A 93 -5.39 -15.02 9.51
N CYS A 94 -4.97 -14.88 8.25
CA CYS A 94 -5.90 -14.70 7.13
C CYS A 94 -6.74 -15.96 6.88
N ARG A 95 -6.22 -17.16 7.17
CA ARG A 95 -6.96 -18.41 7.03
C ARG A 95 -8.08 -18.51 8.07
N ALA A 96 -7.80 -18.11 9.31
CA ALA A 96 -8.81 -18.04 10.37
C ALA A 96 -9.97 -17.11 9.97
N ALA A 97 -9.66 -15.92 9.43
CA ALA A 97 -10.67 -15.00 8.90
C ALA A 97 -11.53 -15.63 7.79
N ALA A 98 -10.89 -16.36 6.88
CA ALA A 98 -11.57 -17.05 5.79
C ALA A 98 -12.54 -18.12 6.28
N LEU A 99 -12.15 -18.89 7.30
CA LEU A 99 -13.02 -19.86 7.97
C LEU A 99 -14.19 -19.18 8.67
N THR A 100 -13.94 -18.08 9.40
CA THR A 100 -14.98 -17.31 10.10
C THR A 100 -16.06 -16.78 9.15
N PHE A 101 -15.68 -16.26 7.98
CA PHE A 101 -16.61 -15.61 7.05
C PHE A 101 -17.00 -16.46 5.83
N GLY A 102 -16.44 -17.66 5.70
CA GLY A 102 -16.80 -18.62 4.65
C GLY A 102 -16.40 -18.20 3.24
N TYR A 103 -15.26 -17.51 3.07
CA TYR A 103 -14.59 -17.35 1.76
C TYR A 103 -13.39 -18.29 1.64
N THR A 104 -12.92 -18.52 0.42
CA THR A 104 -11.72 -19.34 0.19
C THR A 104 -10.48 -18.46 0.29
N PHE A 105 -9.53 -18.83 1.15
CA PHE A 105 -8.21 -18.21 1.20
C PHE A 105 -7.17 -19.12 0.55
N LEU A 106 -6.46 -18.56 -0.44
CA LEU A 106 -5.34 -19.20 -1.11
C LEU A 106 -4.08 -18.39 -0.84
N GLN A 107 -3.14 -19.00 -0.13
CA GLN A 107 -1.82 -18.40 0.05
C GLN A 107 -1.03 -18.54 -1.25
N ALA A 108 -1.01 -17.50 -2.06
CA ALA A 108 -0.30 -17.47 -3.33
C ALA A 108 0.07 -16.03 -3.71
N GLU A 109 1.24 -15.89 -4.33
CA GLU A 109 1.62 -14.64 -4.98
C GLU A 109 1.04 -14.59 -6.39
N VAL A 110 0.24 -13.55 -6.66
CA VAL A 110 -0.22 -13.23 -8.01
C VAL A 110 0.90 -12.51 -8.74
N THR A 111 1.25 -13.02 -9.93
CA THR A 111 2.38 -12.53 -10.74
C THR A 111 1.93 -11.79 -11.98
N ALA A 112 0.68 -11.98 -12.43
CA ALA A 112 0.10 -11.25 -13.55
C ALA A 112 -1.44 -11.29 -13.53
N ILE A 113 -2.07 -10.35 -14.24
CA ILE A 113 -3.52 -10.26 -14.43
C ILE A 113 -3.79 -10.13 -15.92
N ASP A 114 -4.43 -11.13 -16.51
CA ASP A 114 -4.94 -11.10 -17.89
C ASP A 114 -6.41 -10.63 -17.85
N ARG A 115 -6.62 -9.34 -18.11
CA ARG A 115 -7.95 -8.72 -18.05
C ARG A 115 -8.85 -9.16 -19.21
N GLU A 116 -8.28 -9.44 -20.37
CA GLU A 116 -9.03 -9.87 -21.55
C GLU A 116 -9.63 -11.26 -21.33
N ARG A 117 -8.82 -12.19 -20.81
CA ARG A 117 -9.27 -13.55 -20.46
C ARG A 117 -9.95 -13.64 -19.10
N ARG A 118 -9.92 -12.56 -18.32
CA ARG A 118 -10.45 -12.48 -16.94
C ARG A 118 -9.81 -13.53 -16.03
N ARG A 119 -8.48 -13.49 -15.96
CA ARG A 119 -7.65 -14.51 -15.30
C ARG A 119 -6.54 -13.88 -14.49
N VAL A 120 -6.30 -14.42 -13.30
CA VAL A 120 -5.09 -14.14 -12.51
C VAL A 120 -4.10 -15.28 -12.63
N HIS A 121 -2.81 -14.95 -12.62
CA HIS A 121 -1.71 -15.90 -12.72
C HIS A 121 -0.92 -15.94 -11.42
N THR A 122 -0.53 -17.14 -11.00
CA THR A 122 0.44 -17.37 -9.91
C THR A 122 1.54 -18.30 -10.42
N ALA A 123 2.56 -18.53 -9.59
CA ALA A 123 3.60 -19.51 -9.91
C ALA A 123 3.08 -20.95 -10.07
N THR A 124 1.94 -21.27 -9.46
CA THR A 124 1.41 -22.65 -9.39
C THR A 124 0.17 -22.88 -10.23
N GLY A 125 -0.36 -21.86 -10.90
CA GLY A 125 -1.55 -22.01 -11.74
C GLY A 125 -2.28 -20.70 -12.01
N THR A 126 -3.49 -20.83 -12.53
CA THR A 126 -4.35 -19.69 -12.87
C THR A 126 -5.72 -19.77 -12.21
N LEU A 127 -6.38 -18.62 -12.07
CA LEU A 127 -7.74 -18.56 -11.56
C LEU A 127 -8.57 -17.56 -12.38
N ASP A 128 -9.63 -18.07 -13.00
CA ASP A 128 -10.58 -17.25 -13.76
C ASP A 128 -11.53 -16.49 -12.84
N TYR A 129 -12.07 -15.36 -13.30
CA TYR A 129 -13.00 -14.55 -12.54
C TYR A 129 -14.12 -13.94 -13.38
N ASP A 130 -15.26 -13.68 -12.74
CA ASP A 130 -16.30 -12.80 -13.28
C ASP A 130 -16.07 -11.35 -12.84
N TRP A 131 -15.60 -11.18 -11.60
CA TRP A 131 -15.14 -9.91 -11.05
C TRP A 131 -13.80 -10.06 -10.33
N LEU A 132 -12.98 -9.02 -10.41
CA LEU A 132 -11.70 -8.91 -9.74
C LEU A 132 -11.74 -7.73 -8.76
N VAL A 133 -11.31 -7.92 -7.52
CA VAL A 133 -10.99 -6.83 -6.60
C VAL A 133 -9.47 -6.79 -6.45
N LEU A 134 -8.84 -5.69 -6.85
CA LEU A 134 -7.41 -5.47 -6.74
C LEU A 134 -7.12 -4.54 -5.56
N ALA A 135 -6.50 -5.08 -4.50
CA ALA A 135 -6.21 -4.41 -3.24
C ALA A 135 -4.72 -4.50 -2.87
N VAL A 136 -3.84 -4.18 -3.84
CA VAL A 136 -2.39 -4.43 -3.78
C VAL A 136 -1.57 -3.31 -3.11
N GLY A 137 -2.24 -2.31 -2.54
CA GLY A 137 -1.58 -1.23 -1.80
C GLY A 137 -0.64 -0.38 -2.65
N ILE A 138 0.54 -0.08 -2.10
CA ILE A 138 1.57 0.76 -2.73
C ILE A 138 2.79 -0.06 -3.14
N ARG A 139 3.53 0.46 -4.11
CA ARG A 139 4.95 0.13 -4.32
C ARG A 139 5.81 1.35 -4.01
N HIS A 140 7.07 1.09 -3.68
CA HIS A 140 8.11 2.11 -3.56
C HIS A 140 8.72 2.39 -4.94
N ASP A 141 8.68 3.64 -5.39
CA ASP A 141 9.28 4.09 -6.64
C ASP A 141 10.75 4.46 -6.43
N TRP A 142 11.59 3.43 -6.31
CA TRP A 142 13.04 3.60 -6.16
C TRP A 142 13.71 4.15 -7.42
N ALA A 143 13.07 4.02 -8.59
CA ALA A 143 13.58 4.56 -9.84
C ALA A 143 13.66 6.09 -9.82
N ALA A 144 12.86 6.75 -8.96
CA ALA A 144 12.95 8.18 -8.72
C ALA A 144 14.33 8.65 -8.22
N TRP A 145 15.13 7.75 -7.61
CA TRP A 145 16.49 8.06 -7.16
C TRP A 145 17.58 7.33 -7.93
N PHE A 146 17.28 6.12 -8.43
CA PHE A 146 18.29 5.20 -8.96
C PHE A 146 18.09 4.82 -10.43
N GLY A 147 17.01 5.28 -11.07
CA GLY A 147 16.61 4.80 -12.39
C GLY A 147 16.44 3.27 -12.38
N ASP A 148 17.03 2.58 -13.35
CA ASP A 148 16.95 1.13 -13.50
C ASP A 148 18.11 0.37 -12.83
N ASP A 149 18.94 1.02 -12.01
CA ASP A 149 20.06 0.37 -11.32
C ASP A 149 19.56 -0.57 -10.20
N ARG A 150 19.30 -1.82 -10.60
CA ARG A 150 18.82 -2.88 -9.71
C ARG A 150 19.75 -3.14 -8.54
N ARG A 151 21.07 -3.08 -8.75
CA ARG A 151 22.04 -3.36 -7.68
C ARG A 151 21.91 -2.32 -6.57
N THR A 152 21.83 -1.05 -6.95
CA THR A 152 21.69 0.06 -5.98
C THR A 152 20.30 0.04 -5.32
N ILE A 153 19.25 -0.27 -6.07
CA ILE A 153 17.89 -0.44 -5.53
C ILE A 153 17.85 -1.56 -4.48
N ASP A 154 18.42 -2.72 -4.78
CA ASP A 154 18.41 -3.88 -3.88
C ASP A 154 19.22 -3.58 -2.61
N GLU A 155 20.39 -2.94 -2.75
CA GLU A 155 21.19 -2.48 -1.60
C GLU A 155 20.38 -1.54 -0.68
N ALA A 156 19.75 -0.51 -1.27
CA ALA A 156 18.97 0.46 -0.53
C ALA A 156 17.76 -0.19 0.17
N ARG A 157 17.05 -1.09 -0.51
CA ARG A 157 15.91 -1.84 0.05
C ARG A 157 16.34 -2.75 1.19
N THR A 158 17.39 -3.54 1.01
CA THR A 158 17.80 -4.52 2.01
C THR A 158 18.36 -3.85 3.27
N ARG A 159 19.14 -2.77 3.14
CA ARG A 159 19.84 -2.16 4.28
C ARG A 159 19.10 -1.01 4.92
N PHE A 160 18.36 -0.24 4.12
CA PHE A 160 17.78 1.04 4.53
C PHE A 160 16.27 1.12 4.28
N ALA A 161 15.57 -0.02 4.18
CA ALA A 161 14.12 -0.06 4.06
C ALA A 161 13.45 0.80 5.14
N CYS A 162 12.44 1.56 4.71
CA CYS A 162 11.63 2.34 5.61
C CYS A 162 10.51 1.54 6.28
N ALA A 163 10.25 0.27 5.95
CA ALA A 163 9.16 -0.51 6.55
C ALA A 163 7.78 0.16 6.45
N TRP A 164 7.41 0.62 5.23
CA TRP A 164 6.08 1.15 4.90
C TRP A 164 5.18 0.12 4.20
N THR A 165 5.71 -1.08 3.94
CA THR A 165 4.96 -2.23 3.47
C THR A 165 4.87 -3.29 4.58
N PRO A 166 3.73 -3.99 4.71
CA PRO A 166 3.61 -5.07 5.68
C PRO A 166 4.54 -6.24 5.30
N GLY A 167 5.13 -6.90 6.30
CA GLY A 167 6.05 -8.02 6.09
C GLY A 167 7.25 -7.98 7.03
N GLY A 168 8.34 -8.62 6.61
CA GLY A 168 9.57 -8.74 7.41
C GLY A 168 10.30 -7.40 7.67
N GLU A 169 10.06 -6.36 6.84
CA GLU A 169 10.75 -5.06 6.97
C GLU A 169 10.52 -4.41 8.33
N LEU A 170 9.29 -4.47 8.86
CA LEU A 170 8.95 -3.82 10.12
C LEU A 170 9.57 -4.54 11.32
N VAL A 171 9.64 -5.88 11.27
CA VAL A 171 10.35 -6.68 12.27
C VAL A 171 11.85 -6.42 12.23
N ALA A 172 12.43 -6.36 11.03
CA ALA A 172 13.82 -5.98 10.84
C ALA A 172 14.11 -4.57 11.36
N LEU A 173 13.22 -3.60 11.10
CA LEU A 173 13.36 -2.24 11.61
C LEU A 173 13.30 -2.21 13.15
N LYS A 174 12.38 -2.96 13.78
CA LYS A 174 12.32 -3.05 15.24
C LYS A 174 13.64 -3.56 15.80
N ALA A 175 14.15 -4.68 15.27
CA ALA A 175 15.42 -5.25 15.70
C ALA A 175 16.59 -4.27 15.48
N ARG A 176 16.57 -3.51 14.38
CA ARG A 176 17.58 -2.49 14.08
C ARG A 176 17.56 -1.34 15.09
N LEU A 177 16.38 -0.82 15.43
CA LEU A 177 16.21 0.23 16.44
C LEU A 177 16.55 -0.25 17.86
N ASP A 178 16.18 -1.49 18.20
CA ASP A 178 16.53 -2.10 19.49
C ASP A 178 18.03 -2.35 19.66
N ASN A 179 18.74 -2.53 18.54
CA ASN A 179 20.19 -2.71 18.51
C ASN A 179 20.99 -1.44 18.14
N PHE A 180 20.32 -0.31 17.93
CA PHE A 180 21.01 0.95 17.65
C PHE A 180 21.76 1.43 18.91
N ARG A 181 23.04 1.79 18.77
CA ARG A 181 23.91 2.13 19.92
C ARG A 181 24.52 3.52 19.87
N ARG A 182 24.72 4.08 18.68
CA ARG A 182 25.25 5.42 18.45
C ARG A 182 25.18 5.76 16.96
N GLY A 183 25.38 7.03 16.63
CA GLY A 183 25.59 7.48 15.26
C GLY A 183 24.43 8.30 14.71
N ASP A 184 24.58 8.71 13.46
CA ASP A 184 23.61 9.56 12.77
C ASP A 184 22.62 8.70 11.98
N LEU A 185 21.34 8.80 12.36
CA LEU A 185 20.25 8.15 11.64
C LEU A 185 19.55 9.19 10.75
N VAL A 186 19.34 8.87 9.48
CA VAL A 186 18.55 9.73 8.59
C VAL A 186 17.21 9.08 8.27
N MET A 187 16.13 9.85 8.29
CA MET A 187 14.84 9.43 7.73
C MET A 187 14.38 10.42 6.69
N THR A 188 13.93 9.92 5.54
CA THR A 188 13.39 10.76 4.48
C THR A 188 11.87 10.70 4.49
N VAL A 189 11.20 11.77 4.06
CA VAL A 189 9.75 11.81 3.84
C VAL A 189 9.51 12.06 2.35
N PRO A 190 8.65 11.27 1.66
CA PRO A 190 8.36 11.50 0.25
C PRO A 190 7.39 12.68 0.08
N SER A 191 7.35 13.25 -1.14
CA SER A 191 6.29 14.20 -1.49
C SER A 191 4.93 13.49 -1.55
N PRO A 192 3.82 14.14 -1.12
CA PRO A 192 2.47 13.60 -1.30
C PRO A 192 2.12 13.32 -2.78
N PRO A 193 1.22 12.35 -3.05
CA PRO A 193 0.54 11.48 -2.10
C PRO A 193 1.37 10.25 -1.68
N PHE A 194 1.24 9.84 -0.42
CA PHE A 194 1.81 8.60 0.11
C PHE A 194 0.95 8.03 1.24
N ARG A 195 1.17 6.77 1.61
CA ARG A 195 0.47 6.05 2.68
C ARG A 195 0.68 6.71 4.04
N CYS A 196 -0.44 7.01 4.70
CA CYS A 196 -0.54 7.54 6.06
C CYS A 196 0.34 8.78 6.31
N GLN A 197 -0.12 9.95 5.86
CA GLN A 197 0.67 11.21 5.84
C GLN A 197 1.26 11.64 7.19
N LEU A 198 0.63 11.29 8.32
CA LEU A 198 1.13 11.66 9.64
C LEU A 198 2.08 10.62 10.26
N ALA A 199 2.10 9.39 9.76
CA ALA A 199 2.91 8.31 10.33
C ALA A 199 4.43 8.52 10.27
N PRO A 200 5.02 9.23 9.29
CA PRO A 200 6.46 9.54 9.31
C PRO A 200 6.84 10.39 10.52
N TYR A 201 6.02 11.38 10.89
CA TYR A 201 6.31 12.25 12.03
C TYR A 201 6.11 11.52 13.36
N GLU A 202 5.08 10.68 13.47
CA GLU A 202 4.93 9.77 14.62
C GLU A 202 6.13 8.80 14.72
N ARG A 203 6.66 8.33 13.58
CA ARG A 203 7.86 7.49 13.60
C ARG A 203 9.11 8.24 14.05
N ALA A 204 9.28 9.49 13.60
CA ALA A 204 10.37 10.34 14.07
C ALA A 204 10.29 10.57 15.58
N LEU A 205 9.08 10.86 16.08
CA LEU A 205 8.78 10.96 17.51
C LEU A 205 9.17 9.69 18.26
N VAL A 206 8.76 8.51 17.78
CA VAL A 206 9.10 7.22 18.39
C VAL A 206 10.61 6.98 18.43
N ILE A 207 11.31 7.21 17.32
CA ILE A 207 12.77 7.01 17.24
C ILE A 207 13.48 7.93 18.25
N ALA A 208 13.12 9.20 18.30
CA ALA A 208 13.71 10.15 19.24
C ALA A 208 13.40 9.81 20.68
N HIS A 209 12.19 9.34 20.97
CA HIS A 209 11.82 8.83 22.28
C HIS A 209 12.69 7.65 22.68
N LEU A 210 12.92 6.69 21.77
CA LEU A 210 13.82 5.56 22.01
C LEU A 210 15.26 6.02 22.28
N PHE A 211 15.79 6.97 21.48
CA PHE A 211 17.13 7.52 21.70
C PHE A 211 17.26 8.19 23.06
N LYS A 212 16.28 9.04 23.42
CA LYS A 212 16.26 9.77 24.69
C LYS A 212 16.15 8.83 25.89
N THR A 213 15.16 7.94 25.90
CA THR A 213 14.86 7.07 27.06
C THR A 213 15.92 5.99 27.30
N ARG A 214 16.60 5.55 26.24
CA ARG A 214 17.70 4.57 26.35
C ARG A 214 19.08 5.21 26.42
N ALA A 215 19.15 6.55 26.49
CA ALA A 215 20.38 7.34 26.49
C ALA A 215 21.33 6.96 25.34
N VAL A 216 20.78 6.70 24.15
CA VAL A 216 21.56 6.39 22.95
C VAL A 216 22.17 7.69 22.43
N PRO A 217 23.51 7.80 22.31
CA PRO A 217 24.18 8.98 21.75
C PRO A 217 23.99 9.01 20.24
N ALA A 218 22.80 9.41 19.81
CA ALA A 218 22.36 9.42 18.42
C ALA A 218 21.40 10.58 18.17
N ARG A 219 21.38 11.04 16.92
CA ARG A 219 20.42 12.02 16.42
C ARG A 219 19.74 11.49 15.17
N LEU A 220 18.43 11.74 15.06
CA LEU A 220 17.66 11.54 13.85
C LEU A 220 17.64 12.83 13.05
N THR A 221 18.11 12.79 11.80
CA THR A 221 17.91 13.87 10.84
C THR A 221 16.73 13.52 9.93
N LEU A 222 15.66 14.29 10.03
CA LEU A 222 14.43 14.14 9.25
C LEU A 222 14.47 15.06 8.02
N LEU A 223 14.55 14.48 6.83
CA LEU A 223 14.53 15.20 5.55
C LEU A 223 13.11 15.23 5.01
N ASP A 224 12.51 16.41 4.96
CA ASP A 224 11.13 16.58 4.52
C ASP A 224 11.05 17.60 3.38
N PRO A 225 10.45 17.29 2.22
CA PRO A 225 10.23 18.25 1.16
C PRO A 225 9.21 19.35 1.52
N ASN A 226 8.52 19.23 2.66
CA ASN A 226 7.53 20.17 3.19
C ASN A 226 7.84 20.54 4.65
N PRO A 227 7.20 21.59 5.20
CA PRO A 227 7.21 21.82 6.64
C PRO A 227 6.48 20.69 7.38
N PRO A 228 6.98 20.23 8.54
CA PRO A 228 6.27 19.27 9.37
C PRO A 228 4.95 19.85 9.89
N PRO A 229 3.93 19.02 10.19
CA PRO A 229 2.72 19.49 10.83
C PRO A 229 3.04 20.18 12.15
N GLN A 230 2.40 21.32 12.41
CA GLN A 230 2.71 22.24 13.51
C GLN A 230 2.86 21.52 14.87
N ARG A 231 1.93 20.62 15.23
CA ARG A 231 1.99 19.91 16.51
C ARG A 231 3.27 19.08 16.67
N PHE A 232 3.71 18.40 15.61
CA PHE A 232 4.96 17.63 15.66
C PHE A 232 6.18 18.55 15.74
N ALA A 233 6.18 19.68 15.02
CA ALA A 233 7.25 20.66 15.11
C ALA A 233 7.43 21.20 16.54
N GLU A 234 6.33 21.55 17.20
CA GLU A 234 6.31 22.00 18.60
C GLU A 234 6.87 20.93 19.55
N VAL A 235 6.44 19.68 19.40
CA VAL A 235 6.90 18.58 20.25
C VAL A 235 8.37 18.24 20.02
N PHE A 236 8.84 18.28 18.77
CA PHE A 236 10.23 18.06 18.44
C PHE A 236 11.12 19.11 19.11
N GLU A 237 10.77 20.39 18.99
CA GLU A 237 11.54 21.48 19.61
C GLU A 237 11.50 21.42 21.14
N ALA A 238 10.31 21.26 21.73
CA ALA A 238 10.13 21.32 23.17
C ALA A 238 10.75 20.11 23.91
N HIS A 239 10.71 18.92 23.31
CA HIS A 239 11.03 17.68 24.02
C HIS A 239 12.17 16.87 23.41
N TYR A 240 12.53 17.10 22.14
CA TYR A 240 13.44 16.23 21.40
C TYR A 240 14.48 16.99 20.55
N ARG A 241 14.74 18.27 20.81
CA ARG A 241 15.69 19.09 20.01
C ARG A 241 17.10 18.49 19.91
N ASP A 242 17.51 17.77 20.95
CA ASP A 242 18.83 17.11 21.01
C ASP A 242 18.82 15.76 20.28
N GLN A 243 17.64 15.16 20.04
CA GLN A 243 17.47 13.86 19.38
C GLN A 243 16.98 13.97 17.93
N ILE A 244 16.35 15.08 17.53
CA ILE A 244 15.84 15.28 16.17
C ILE A 244 16.42 16.58 15.57
N ALA A 245 16.90 16.51 14.34
CA ALA A 245 17.07 17.64 13.45
C ALA A 245 16.01 17.54 12.35
N VAL A 246 15.19 18.57 12.16
CA VAL A 246 14.29 18.63 11.00
C VAL A 246 14.93 19.53 9.95
N LEU A 247 15.09 19.00 8.74
CA LEU A 247 15.47 19.77 7.55
C LEU A 247 14.23 19.88 6.64
N PRO A 248 13.41 20.93 6.81
CA PRO A 248 12.25 21.15 5.96
C PRO A 248 12.70 21.62 4.57
N HIS A 249 11.82 21.47 3.57
CA HIS A 249 12.12 21.78 2.18
C HIS A 249 13.33 21.00 1.60
N ALA A 250 13.72 19.89 2.23
CA ALA A 250 14.79 19.03 1.79
C ALA A 250 14.31 18.09 0.67
N ARG A 251 14.31 18.58 -0.57
CA ARG A 251 14.09 17.73 -1.75
C ARG A 251 15.34 16.92 -2.05
N ILE A 252 15.19 15.60 -2.07
CA ILE A 252 16.29 14.67 -2.36
C ILE A 252 16.52 14.64 -3.87
N ARG A 253 17.78 14.86 -4.27
CA ARG A 253 18.23 14.74 -5.67
C ARG A 253 18.78 13.36 -5.96
N SER A 254 19.62 12.84 -5.07
CA SER A 254 20.19 11.51 -5.20
C SER A 254 20.50 10.91 -3.84
N VAL A 255 20.62 9.60 -3.82
CA VAL A 255 21.06 8.82 -2.67
C VAL A 255 22.21 7.94 -3.14
N ASP A 256 23.22 7.75 -2.29
CA ASP A 256 24.24 6.73 -2.47
C ASP A 256 24.21 5.82 -1.24
N PRO A 257 23.64 4.61 -1.34
CA PRO A 257 23.57 3.68 -0.21
C PRO A 257 24.93 3.05 0.13
N PHE A 258 25.91 3.06 -0.79
CA PHE A 258 27.25 2.52 -0.55
C PHE A 258 28.14 3.54 0.18
N ALA A 259 28.14 4.80 -0.29
CA ALA A 259 28.83 5.91 0.36
C ALA A 259 28.03 6.49 1.55
N LYS A 260 26.81 6.01 1.77
CA LYS A 260 25.87 6.46 2.81
C LYS A 260 25.70 7.98 2.85
N THR A 261 25.37 8.54 1.68
CA THR A 261 25.18 9.98 1.51
C THR A 261 23.85 10.25 0.80
N ILE A 262 23.16 11.32 1.20
CA ILE A 262 21.97 11.85 0.54
C ILE A 262 22.29 13.27 0.07
N ALA A 263 22.18 13.50 -1.23
CA ALA A 263 22.31 14.84 -1.80
C ALA A 263 20.92 15.48 -1.90
N THR A 264 20.78 16.67 -1.36
CA THR A 264 19.57 17.50 -1.46
C THR A 264 19.80 18.63 -2.45
N GLU A 265 18.87 19.58 -2.55
CA GLU A 265 19.07 20.80 -3.34
C GLU A 265 20.15 21.73 -2.78
N PHE A 266 20.45 21.64 -1.48
CA PHE A 266 21.29 22.59 -0.77
C PHE A 266 22.49 21.95 -0.07
N ASP A 267 22.34 20.71 0.41
CA ASP A 267 23.31 20.05 1.28
C ASP A 267 23.55 18.59 0.89
N ASP A 268 24.76 18.10 1.18
CA ASP A 268 25.11 16.68 1.19
C ASP A 268 25.14 16.16 2.63
N ILE A 269 24.34 15.13 2.90
CA ILE A 269 24.11 14.61 4.24
C ILE A 269 24.65 13.19 4.33
N ARG A 270 25.63 12.97 5.21
CA ARG A 270 26.14 11.63 5.54
C ARG A 270 25.30 10.98 6.64
N PHE A 271 25.26 9.65 6.64
CA PHE A 271 24.56 8.88 7.67
C PHE A 271 25.27 7.57 8.02
N ASP A 272 25.06 7.09 9.24
CA ASP A 272 25.49 5.75 9.65
C ASP A 272 24.44 4.69 9.27
N ASP A 273 23.16 5.06 9.38
CA ASP A 273 22.00 4.25 9.02
C ASP A 273 20.86 5.15 8.50
N ALA A 274 19.88 4.56 7.81
CA ALA A 274 18.77 5.30 7.24
C ALA A 274 17.43 4.54 7.19
N LEU A 275 16.35 5.32 7.19
CA LEU A 275 15.01 4.93 6.79
C LEU A 275 14.68 5.67 5.49
N LEU A 276 14.98 5.03 4.36
CA LEU A 276 14.79 5.61 3.04
C LEU A 276 13.35 5.37 2.56
N MET A 277 12.57 6.45 2.52
CA MET A 277 11.19 6.49 2.04
C MET A 277 11.13 7.13 0.65
N PRO A 278 11.27 6.35 -0.44
CA PRO A 278 11.09 6.89 -1.79
C PRO A 278 9.62 7.28 -2.04
N PRO A 279 9.36 8.06 -3.10
CA PRO A 279 8.01 8.28 -3.60
C PRO A 279 7.22 6.97 -3.72
N GLN A 280 5.91 7.05 -3.54
CA GLN A 280 5.03 5.88 -3.59
C GLN A 280 4.14 5.94 -4.82
N GLN A 281 3.79 4.75 -5.31
CA GLN A 281 2.92 4.55 -6.47
C GLN A 281 1.95 3.40 -6.18
N ALA A 282 0.97 3.18 -7.06
CA ALA A 282 0.14 1.98 -7.03
C ALA A 282 0.99 0.71 -7.05
N GLY A 283 0.55 -0.32 -6.31
CA GLY A 283 1.23 -1.62 -6.27
C GLY A 283 1.48 -2.20 -7.66
N GLU A 284 2.56 -2.98 -7.79
CA GLU A 284 3.12 -3.44 -9.07
C GLU A 284 2.10 -4.08 -10.03
N LEU A 285 1.19 -4.90 -9.50
CA LEU A 285 0.17 -5.57 -10.31
C LEU A 285 -0.77 -4.58 -11.04
N ALA A 286 -0.97 -3.36 -10.53
CA ALA A 286 -1.74 -2.34 -11.23
C ALA A 286 -1.00 -1.82 -12.47
N TRP A 287 0.33 -1.72 -12.42
CA TRP A 287 1.16 -1.40 -13.57
C TRP A 287 1.12 -2.49 -14.63
N GLN A 288 1.37 -3.73 -14.19
CA GLN A 288 1.39 -4.90 -15.07
C GLN A 288 0.03 -5.16 -15.76
N ALA A 289 -1.08 -4.83 -15.10
CA ALA A 289 -2.43 -4.96 -15.64
C ALA A 289 -2.90 -3.78 -16.51
N GLY A 290 -2.02 -2.80 -16.78
CA GLY A 290 -2.37 -1.61 -17.57
C GLY A 290 -3.48 -0.77 -16.93
N LEU A 291 -3.51 -0.68 -15.60
CA LEU A 291 -4.55 0.04 -14.86
C LEU A 291 -4.14 1.45 -14.45
N ILE A 292 -2.90 1.86 -14.72
CA ILE A 292 -2.36 3.16 -14.31
C ILE A 292 -2.98 4.27 -15.15
N GLY A 293 -3.45 5.32 -14.47
CA GLY A 293 -3.94 6.53 -15.13
C GLY A 293 -2.82 7.29 -15.80
N HIS A 294 -3.17 8.08 -16.81
CA HIS A 294 -2.22 8.90 -17.54
C HIS A 294 -2.59 10.38 -17.37
N ASP A 295 -1.59 11.25 -17.36
CA ASP A 295 -1.80 12.69 -17.42
C ASP A 295 -2.22 13.13 -18.84
N LYS A 296 -2.45 14.43 -19.01
CA LYS A 296 -2.86 15.04 -20.28
C LYS A 296 -1.85 14.82 -21.42
N ASP A 297 -0.58 14.59 -21.09
CA ASP A 297 0.52 14.40 -22.04
C ASP A 297 0.79 12.91 -22.29
N GLY A 298 -0.07 12.02 -21.76
CA GLY A 298 0.02 10.58 -21.92
C GLY A 298 1.07 9.91 -21.03
N LYS A 299 1.61 10.60 -20.02
CA LYS A 299 2.58 10.01 -19.08
C LYS A 299 1.86 9.30 -17.93
N PRO A 300 2.35 8.14 -17.45
CA PRO A 300 1.75 7.46 -16.32
C PRO A 300 1.76 8.33 -15.05
N GLY A 301 0.59 8.53 -14.44
CA GLY A 301 0.40 9.34 -13.24
C GLY A 301 0.73 8.62 -11.92
N GLY A 302 1.27 7.40 -11.99
CA GLY A 302 1.72 6.64 -10.83
C GLY A 302 0.64 5.89 -10.03
N TRP A 303 -0.64 6.14 -10.31
CA TRP A 303 -1.77 5.58 -9.58
C TRP A 303 -2.82 4.98 -10.52
N ALA A 304 -3.58 4.01 -10.03
CA ALA A 304 -4.58 3.33 -10.85
C ALA A 304 -5.75 4.26 -11.20
N ALA A 305 -6.26 4.21 -12.43
CA ALA A 305 -7.41 4.98 -12.88
C ALA A 305 -8.72 4.25 -12.53
N GLN A 306 -9.45 4.80 -11.57
CA GLN A 306 -10.75 4.28 -11.12
C GLN A 306 -11.88 5.26 -11.39
N ASP A 307 -13.10 4.75 -11.52
CA ASP A 307 -14.31 5.53 -11.32
C ASP A 307 -14.37 6.01 -9.85
N PRO A 308 -14.45 7.33 -9.58
CA PRO A 308 -14.33 7.87 -8.23
C PRO A 308 -15.54 7.57 -7.33
N LEU A 309 -16.68 7.14 -7.89
CA LEU A 309 -17.89 6.81 -7.15
C LEU A 309 -18.11 5.30 -7.02
N ARG A 310 -17.69 4.54 -8.04
CA ARG A 310 -18.00 3.12 -8.22
C ARG A 310 -16.78 2.21 -8.06
N LEU A 311 -15.58 2.78 -8.02
CA LEU A 311 -14.30 2.10 -7.78
C LEU A 311 -13.87 1.08 -8.84
N HIS A 312 -14.64 0.86 -9.91
CA HIS A 312 -14.16 0.02 -11.00
C HIS A 312 -13.07 0.73 -11.81
N ALA A 313 -12.20 -0.03 -12.44
CA ALA A 313 -11.17 0.48 -13.33
C ALA A 313 -11.81 1.27 -14.47
N ALA A 314 -11.12 2.33 -14.92
CA ALA A 314 -11.51 3.06 -16.10
C ALA A 314 -11.56 2.10 -17.31
N GLY A 315 -12.71 2.06 -17.99
CA GLY A 315 -12.93 1.19 -19.15
C GLY A 315 -13.17 -0.30 -18.83
N ASP A 316 -13.24 -0.71 -17.56
CA ASP A 316 -13.46 -2.10 -17.18
C ASP A 316 -14.27 -2.23 -15.88
N THR A 317 -15.57 -2.47 -16.04
CA THR A 317 -16.55 -2.57 -14.94
C THR A 317 -16.47 -3.89 -14.17
N ARG A 318 -15.55 -4.80 -14.54
CA ARG A 318 -15.34 -6.08 -13.85
C ARG A 318 -14.19 -6.03 -12.86
N VAL A 319 -13.29 -5.06 -12.97
CA VAL A 319 -12.13 -4.90 -12.10
C VAL A 319 -12.38 -3.74 -11.15
N PHE A 320 -12.37 -3.99 -9.84
CA PHE A 320 -12.54 -3.01 -8.77
C PHE A 320 -11.21 -2.71 -8.09
N LEU A 321 -10.92 -1.43 -7.89
CA LEU A 321 -9.66 -0.93 -7.34
C LEU A 321 -9.90 -0.40 -5.93
N VAL A 322 -9.21 -0.96 -4.93
CA VAL A 322 -9.50 -0.72 -3.52
C VAL A 322 -8.25 -0.42 -2.71
N GLY A 323 -8.30 0.64 -1.90
CA GLY A 323 -7.22 1.02 -0.98
C GLY A 323 -6.18 1.91 -1.66
N ASP A 324 -4.92 1.80 -1.24
CA ASP A 324 -3.93 2.82 -1.56
C ASP A 324 -3.58 2.95 -3.05
N LEU A 325 -3.85 1.94 -3.87
CA LEU A 325 -3.50 1.98 -5.30
C LEU A 325 -4.30 3.01 -6.11
N ILE A 326 -5.44 3.48 -5.60
CA ILE A 326 -6.34 4.32 -6.38
C ILE A 326 -5.75 5.72 -6.64
N GLY A 327 -6.10 6.27 -7.81
CA GLY A 327 -5.76 7.61 -8.24
C GLY A 327 -6.57 8.71 -7.55
N PRO A 328 -6.57 9.93 -8.10
CA PRO A 328 -7.37 11.03 -7.59
C PRO A 328 -8.85 10.67 -7.52
N ALA A 329 -9.52 11.06 -6.44
CA ALA A 329 -10.96 10.86 -6.24
C ALA A 329 -11.78 12.10 -6.63
N SER A 330 -11.16 13.29 -6.60
CA SER A 330 -11.84 14.55 -6.94
C SER A 330 -10.83 15.59 -7.41
N PRO A 331 -11.17 16.44 -8.40
CA PRO A 331 -10.35 17.59 -8.75
C PRO A 331 -10.23 18.61 -7.60
N LEU A 332 -11.13 18.57 -6.61
CA LEU A 332 -11.16 19.56 -5.52
C LEU A 332 -10.14 19.29 -4.41
N PHE A 333 -9.77 18.04 -4.18
CA PHE A 333 -8.82 17.67 -3.11
C PHE A 333 -7.80 16.61 -3.55
N GLY A 334 -7.84 16.17 -4.80
CA GLY A 334 -6.97 15.12 -5.32
C GLY A 334 -7.35 13.76 -4.77
N HIS A 335 -6.50 13.19 -3.92
CA HIS A 335 -6.61 11.82 -3.45
C HIS A 335 -7.37 11.71 -2.14
N TYR A 336 -8.06 10.59 -1.95
CA TYR A 336 -8.39 10.15 -0.60
C TYR A 336 -7.11 9.86 0.22
N PRO A 337 -7.12 10.05 1.54
CA PRO A 337 -5.98 9.69 2.39
C PRO A 337 -5.74 8.18 2.29
N LYS A 338 -4.52 7.80 1.96
CA LYS A 338 -4.11 6.40 1.81
C LYS A 338 -3.93 5.75 3.19
N SER A 339 -5.03 5.29 3.79
CA SER A 339 -5.13 4.77 5.16
C SER A 339 -5.82 3.41 5.24
N GLY A 340 -5.56 2.65 6.30
CA GLY A 340 -6.19 1.35 6.54
C GLY A 340 -7.71 1.44 6.68
N HIS A 341 -8.21 2.45 7.40
CA HIS A 341 -9.66 2.66 7.55
C HIS A 341 -10.33 2.90 6.20
N LEU A 342 -9.77 3.83 5.42
CA LEU A 342 -10.32 4.15 4.10
C LEU A 342 -10.27 2.93 3.18
N ALA A 343 -9.16 2.18 3.17
CA ALA A 343 -9.04 0.96 2.38
C ALA A 343 -10.13 -0.07 2.73
N ALA A 344 -10.42 -0.30 4.01
CA ALA A 344 -11.49 -1.20 4.44
C ALA A 344 -12.88 -0.71 3.98
N ARG A 345 -13.14 0.61 4.06
CA ARG A 345 -14.41 1.20 3.56
C ARG A 345 -14.56 1.08 2.05
N LEU A 346 -13.49 1.30 1.30
CA LEU A 346 -13.46 1.07 -0.15
C LEU A 346 -13.73 -0.41 -0.49
N GLY A 347 -13.19 -1.35 0.30
CA GLY A 347 -13.45 -2.78 0.13
C GLY A 347 -14.91 -3.14 0.33
N ARG A 348 -15.56 -2.57 1.35
CA ARG A 348 -17.00 -2.70 1.58
C ARG A 348 -17.83 -2.13 0.42
N ILE A 349 -17.44 -0.97 -0.12
CA ILE A 349 -18.13 -0.34 -1.26
C ILE A 349 -18.01 -1.24 -2.50
N ALA A 350 -16.81 -1.72 -2.82
CA ALA A 350 -16.58 -2.65 -3.94
C ALA A 350 -17.40 -3.94 -3.79
N ALA A 351 -17.47 -4.51 -2.59
CA ALA A 351 -18.31 -5.68 -2.31
C ALA A 351 -19.79 -5.44 -2.63
N ARG A 352 -20.33 -4.26 -2.24
CA ARG A 352 -21.73 -3.90 -2.52
C ARG A 352 -21.97 -3.67 -4.01
N GLU A 353 -21.04 -3.00 -4.69
CA GLU A 353 -21.10 -2.78 -6.14
C GLU A 353 -21.12 -4.10 -6.92
N ILE A 354 -20.27 -5.05 -6.55
CA ILE A 354 -20.23 -6.40 -7.15
C ILE A 354 -21.50 -7.19 -6.82
N ALA A 355 -21.93 -7.21 -5.56
CA ALA A 355 -23.13 -7.95 -5.14
C ALA A 355 -24.40 -7.46 -5.86
N ALA A 356 -24.57 -6.15 -6.03
CA ALA A 356 -25.68 -5.59 -6.78
C ALA A 356 -25.60 -5.97 -8.28
N ARG A 357 -24.42 -5.85 -8.90
CA ARG A 357 -24.23 -6.23 -10.32
C ARG A 357 -24.45 -7.72 -10.55
N ALA A 358 -24.07 -8.56 -9.60
CA ALA A 358 -24.36 -9.98 -9.64
C ALA A 358 -25.88 -10.23 -9.75
N ARG A 359 -26.71 -9.40 -9.13
CA ARG A 359 -28.17 -9.49 -9.23
C ARG A 359 -28.78 -8.67 -10.38
N GLY A 360 -27.95 -8.12 -11.27
CA GLY A 360 -28.40 -7.31 -12.40
C GLY A 360 -28.86 -5.90 -12.02
N SER A 361 -28.43 -5.37 -10.86
CA SER A 361 -28.75 -4.01 -10.42
C SER A 361 -27.50 -3.16 -10.18
N LEU A 362 -27.71 -1.85 -10.01
CA LEU A 362 -26.69 -0.89 -9.58
C LEU A 362 -27.11 -0.31 -8.23
N PRO A 363 -26.23 -0.27 -7.22
CA PRO A 363 -26.59 0.30 -5.93
C PRO A 363 -26.50 1.83 -6.02
N ASP A 364 -27.02 2.52 -5.00
CA ASP A 364 -26.71 3.95 -4.83
C ASP A 364 -25.21 4.15 -4.57
N ALA A 365 -24.67 5.26 -5.06
CA ALA A 365 -23.28 5.61 -4.80
C ALA A 365 -23.09 5.86 -3.29
N THR A 366 -22.00 5.34 -2.73
CA THR A 366 -21.63 5.67 -1.35
C THR A 366 -20.17 6.04 -1.31
N LEU A 367 -19.89 7.07 -0.53
CA LEU A 367 -18.57 7.58 -0.33
C LEU A 367 -18.00 6.97 0.96
N PRO A 368 -16.69 6.69 1.02
CA PRO A 368 -16.06 6.18 2.22
C PRO A 368 -16.01 7.26 3.30
N GLU A 369 -15.54 6.88 4.48
CA GLU A 369 -15.07 7.76 5.53
C GLU A 369 -13.67 7.33 5.98
N SER A 370 -12.92 8.24 6.59
CA SER A 370 -11.60 7.94 7.16
C SER A 370 -11.50 8.48 8.57
N SER A 371 -10.79 7.73 9.42
CA SER A 371 -10.37 8.14 10.74
C SER A 371 -8.95 7.62 10.92
N CYS A 372 -8.02 8.51 11.23
CA CYS A 372 -6.60 8.21 11.40
C CYS A 372 -6.17 8.69 12.78
N PHE A 373 -5.63 7.78 13.58
CA PHE A 373 -5.04 8.07 14.88
C PHE A 373 -3.52 8.08 14.78
N VAL A 374 -2.87 9.03 15.44
CA VAL A 374 -1.42 9.07 15.67
C VAL A 374 -1.14 9.60 17.06
N MET A 375 -0.03 9.16 17.66
CA MET A 375 0.53 9.82 18.83
C MET A 375 1.24 11.10 18.41
N SER A 376 0.86 12.22 19.01
CA SER A 376 1.55 13.50 18.84
C SER A 376 2.62 13.75 19.92
N ALA A 377 2.52 13.08 21.08
CA ALA A 377 3.54 13.01 22.11
C ALA A 377 3.47 11.66 22.84
N LEU A 378 4.59 11.20 23.40
CA LEU A 378 4.66 9.90 24.11
C LEU A 378 4.80 10.02 25.63
N ALA A 379 5.25 11.17 26.14
CA ALA A 379 5.45 11.39 27.58
C ALA A 379 5.38 12.89 27.93
N PRO A 380 4.27 13.39 28.54
CA PRO A 380 3.00 12.67 28.69
C PRO A 380 2.40 12.30 27.33
N PRO A 381 1.58 11.24 27.25
CA PRO A 381 1.00 10.82 25.98
C PRO A 381 -0.02 11.84 25.51
N GLU A 382 0.01 12.14 24.22
CA GLU A 382 -1.02 12.92 23.54
C GLU A 382 -1.35 12.27 22.21
N SER A 383 -2.60 12.33 21.79
CA SER A 383 -3.03 11.79 20.51
C SER A 383 -3.68 12.84 19.62
N LEU A 384 -3.60 12.60 18.32
CA LEU A 384 -4.32 13.34 17.30
C LEU A 384 -5.13 12.35 16.47
N ARG A 385 -6.44 12.59 16.39
CA ARG A 385 -7.34 11.91 15.46
C ARG A 385 -7.76 12.85 14.34
N VAL A 386 -7.60 12.41 13.10
CA VAL A 386 -8.06 13.11 11.90
C VAL A 386 -9.22 12.34 11.30
N ASP A 387 -10.41 12.93 11.35
CA ASP A 387 -11.62 12.39 10.74
C ASP A 387 -11.90 13.10 9.42
N THR A 388 -12.17 12.34 8.38
CA THR A 388 -12.51 12.87 7.06
C THR A 388 -13.81 12.26 6.56
N ARG A 389 -14.73 13.13 6.16
CA ARG A 389 -16.02 12.77 5.58
C ARG A 389 -16.15 13.35 4.18
N TYR A 390 -16.98 12.71 3.36
CA TYR A 390 -17.20 13.12 1.98
C TYR A 390 -18.69 13.17 1.68
N ARG A 391 -19.06 14.06 0.76
CA ARG A 391 -20.41 14.15 0.22
C ARG A 391 -20.35 14.53 -1.26
N LEU A 392 -21.43 14.27 -1.97
CA LEU A 392 -21.62 14.80 -3.32
C LEU A 392 -22.10 16.25 -3.23
N ARG A 393 -21.52 17.11 -4.06
CA ARG A 393 -22.04 18.44 -4.38
C ARG A 393 -23.07 18.29 -5.51
N GLY A 394 -23.94 19.29 -5.69
CA GLY A 394 -25.04 19.23 -6.68
C GLY A 394 -24.59 19.06 -8.13
N ASP A 395 -23.32 19.31 -8.44
CA ASP A 395 -22.69 19.08 -9.75
C ASP A 395 -22.00 17.71 -9.88
N GLY A 396 -22.20 16.82 -8.91
CA GLY A 396 -21.63 15.47 -8.90
C GLY A 396 -20.19 15.38 -8.39
N LEU A 397 -19.53 16.50 -8.07
CA LEU A 397 -18.18 16.46 -7.51
C LEU A 397 -18.18 16.01 -6.06
N ILE A 398 -17.19 15.19 -5.71
CA ILE A 398 -16.95 14.78 -4.33
C ILE A 398 -16.24 15.93 -3.61
N VAL A 399 -16.82 16.38 -2.50
CA VAL A 399 -16.19 17.36 -1.59
C VAL A 399 -15.74 16.66 -0.31
N GLN A 400 -14.67 17.17 0.29
CA GLN A 400 -14.06 16.66 1.50
C GLN A 400 -14.26 17.63 2.66
N ALA A 401 -14.54 17.09 3.85
CA ALA A 401 -14.50 17.83 5.10
C ALA A 401 -13.63 17.06 6.09
N THR A 402 -12.62 17.73 6.65
CA THR A 402 -11.67 17.15 7.59
C THR A 402 -11.78 17.85 8.95
N LYS A 403 -11.81 17.07 10.02
CA LYS A 403 -11.81 17.56 11.39
C LYS A 403 -10.66 16.90 12.17
N GLN A 404 -9.92 17.73 12.90
CA GLN A 404 -8.85 17.26 13.78
C GLN A 404 -9.34 17.29 15.23
N HIS A 405 -8.97 16.26 15.98
CA HIS A 405 -9.31 16.07 17.38
C HIS A 405 -8.01 15.80 18.13
N ALA A 406 -7.50 16.80 18.84
CA ALA A 406 -6.38 16.63 19.75
C ALA A 406 -6.89 16.15 21.11
N ASP A 407 -6.24 15.15 21.69
CA ASP A 407 -6.51 14.65 23.02
C ASP A 407 -5.21 14.72 23.85
N PRO A 408 -5.15 15.61 24.86
CA PRO A 408 -3.98 15.75 25.71
C PRO A 408 -3.84 14.63 26.77
N ASN A 409 -4.83 13.74 26.88
CA ASN A 409 -4.82 12.63 27.83
C ASN A 409 -5.52 11.38 27.25
N PRO A 410 -4.96 10.78 26.20
CA PRO A 410 -5.55 9.60 25.54
C PRO A 410 -5.57 8.41 26.49
N ARG A 411 -6.64 7.62 26.42
CA ARG A 411 -6.93 6.45 27.26
C ARG A 411 -7.00 5.14 26.47
N GLY A 412 -6.43 5.14 25.26
CA GLY A 412 -6.40 3.97 24.37
C GLY A 412 -7.49 3.94 23.31
N GLU A 413 -8.09 5.10 22.99
CA GLU A 413 -9.12 5.24 21.95
C GLU A 413 -8.64 4.73 20.57
N ASP A 414 -7.35 4.84 20.28
CA ASP A 414 -6.69 4.34 19.07
C ASP A 414 -6.60 2.80 19.05
N ALA A 415 -6.22 2.19 20.17
CA ALA A 415 -6.21 0.75 20.36
C ALA A 415 -7.63 0.17 20.28
N ASP A 416 -8.62 0.84 20.86
CA ASP A 416 -10.01 0.42 20.80
C ASP A 416 -10.61 0.58 19.39
N TRP A 417 -10.26 1.65 18.69
CA TRP A 417 -10.55 1.80 17.27
C TRP A 417 -9.96 0.64 16.46
N ALA A 418 -8.68 0.32 16.67
CA ALA A 418 -8.00 -0.76 15.96
C ALA A 418 -8.65 -2.13 16.26
N LYS A 419 -8.95 -2.44 17.53
CA LYS A 419 -9.68 -3.66 17.92
C LYS A 419 -11.04 -3.76 17.24
N GLY A 420 -11.77 -2.64 17.12
CA GLY A 420 -13.04 -2.59 16.39
C GLY A 420 -12.86 -2.94 14.91
N MET A 421 -11.84 -2.38 14.27
CA MET A 421 -11.50 -2.69 12.89
C MET A 421 -11.06 -4.16 12.72
N PHE A 422 -10.30 -4.72 13.66
CA PHE A 422 -9.88 -6.12 13.63
C PHE A 422 -11.05 -7.08 13.80
N ARG A 423 -11.98 -6.79 14.72
CA ARG A 423 -13.24 -7.56 14.86
C ARG A 423 -14.05 -7.56 13.56
N GLU A 424 -14.09 -6.42 12.87
CA GLU A 424 -14.70 -6.33 11.54
C GLU A 424 -14.01 -7.22 10.51
N LEU A 425 -12.70 -7.44 10.57
CA LEU A 425 -11.98 -8.21 9.54
C LEU A 425 -11.76 -9.69 9.87
N PHE A 426 -11.71 -10.04 11.16
CA PHE A 426 -11.20 -11.34 11.62
C PHE A 426 -12.22 -12.15 12.46
N GLY A 427 -13.26 -11.51 13.01
CA GLY A 427 -14.26 -12.16 13.86
C GLY A 427 -14.30 -11.58 15.26
#